data_AF-A0A2E9SSR8-F1
#
_entry.id   AF-A0A2E9SSR8-F1
#
_cell.length_a   1.000
_cell.length_b   1.000
_cell.length_c   1.000
_cell.angle_alpha   90.00
_cell.angle_beta   90.00
_cell.angle_gamma   90.00
#
_symmetry.space_group_name_H-M   'P 1'
#
loop_
_entity.id
_entity.type
_entity.pdbx_description
1 polymer ?
#
loop_
_entity_poly.entity_id
_entity_poly.type
_entity_poly.pdbx_seq_one_letter_code
_entity_poly.pdbx_strand_id
1 'polypeptide(L)'
;MQISDNWIDIAYLISAVLFVLGIKGLTKPKTAVRGNLLAASGMGVACVVTLLHRDIVTYEIIIGGVIVGGIIGAILAKKVQMTAMPQLVALLNGFGGGASFAVAGAEFFRGGHPDTVGIIATGIAVLIGAVTLTGSFVAFAKLQELIDGKPMGFPGMKLVNAILLLGSVAAIAYLVMNPGVEPVFWGLAIAAAILGILLVSPIGGADMPVVIALLNSYSGIAASAAGFVMGNSALIVTGSLVGASGLILTQIMCKAMNRSLTNVLFGVMAEAGEAMDQDEVYEGKIKSTSAEEVAMVLETAQRVVIVPGFGLAMAQAQHAVREMADTLEGMGVEVEYAIHPVAGRMPGHMNVLLAEAEVSYDKLKDMDTINPTFEQTDVAIVLGANDVT
;
A
#
# COMPACT_ATOMS: atom_id res chain seq x y z
N MET A 1 26.13 21.15 -23.70
CA MET A 1 27.09 20.03 -23.77
C MET A 1 26.29 18.77 -24.00
N GLN A 2 26.38 18.13 -25.16
CA GLN A 2 25.59 16.93 -25.46
C GLN A 2 26.21 15.74 -24.72
N ILE A 3 25.47 15.18 -23.77
CA ILE A 3 25.86 13.92 -23.10
C ILE A 3 25.56 12.78 -24.09
N SER A 4 26.41 11.76 -24.13
CA SER A 4 26.15 10.57 -24.96
C SER A 4 25.11 9.68 -24.29
N ASP A 5 24.31 8.98 -25.09
CA ASP A 5 23.22 8.11 -24.60
C ASP A 5 23.75 7.03 -23.64
N ASN A 6 24.97 6.53 -23.87
CA ASN A 6 25.65 5.60 -22.95
C ASN A 6 25.77 6.13 -21.51
N TRP A 7 26.04 7.43 -21.33
CA TRP A 7 26.14 8.02 -19.99
C TRP A 7 24.76 8.15 -19.33
N ILE A 8 23.71 8.37 -20.13
CA ILE A 8 22.32 8.39 -19.67
C ILE A 8 21.93 6.98 -19.18
N ASP A 9 22.23 5.94 -19.96
CA ASP A 9 21.94 4.55 -19.60
C ASP A 9 22.70 4.10 -18.35
N ILE A 10 23.98 4.48 -18.22
CA ILE A 10 24.78 4.22 -17.02
C ILE A 10 24.14 4.91 -15.81
N ALA A 11 23.67 6.14 -15.96
CA ALA A 11 23.06 6.85 -14.84
C ALA A 11 21.69 6.27 -14.46
N TYR A 12 20.90 5.77 -15.42
CA TYR A 12 19.70 4.97 -15.15
C TYR A 12 20.03 3.66 -14.42
N LEU A 13 21.12 2.99 -14.80
CA LEU A 13 21.59 1.79 -14.08
C LEU A 13 22.00 2.14 -12.64
N ILE A 14 22.73 3.24 -12.43
CA ILE A 14 23.10 3.72 -11.08
C ILE A 14 21.84 4.01 -10.27
N SER A 15 20.85 4.70 -10.85
CA SER A 15 19.58 4.97 -10.21
C SER A 15 18.87 3.67 -9.79
N ALA A 16 18.81 2.67 -10.69
CA ALA A 16 18.21 1.37 -10.40
C ALA A 16 18.91 0.65 -9.24
N VAL A 17 20.25 0.67 -9.21
CA VAL A 17 21.04 0.12 -8.10
C VAL A 17 20.75 0.85 -6.79
N LEU A 18 20.65 2.18 -6.82
CA LEU A 18 20.31 2.98 -5.64
C LEU A 18 18.92 2.66 -5.09
N PHE A 19 17.92 2.41 -5.96
CA PHE A 19 16.60 1.95 -5.53
C PHE A 19 16.65 0.55 -4.88
N VAL A 20 17.37 -0.40 -5.47
CA VAL A 20 17.55 -1.75 -4.90
C VAL A 20 18.21 -1.67 -3.52
N LEU A 21 19.31 -0.91 -3.40
CA LEU A 21 20.00 -0.71 -2.13
C LEU A 21 19.16 0.07 -1.13
N GLY A 22 18.34 1.01 -1.61
CA GLY A 22 17.39 1.76 -0.80
C GLY A 22 16.37 0.84 -0.15
N ILE A 23 15.69 0.01 -0.93
CA ILE A 23 14.71 -0.96 -0.44
C ILE A 23 15.34 -1.99 0.49
N LYS A 24 16.53 -2.49 0.16
CA LYS A 24 17.30 -3.35 1.08
C LYS A 24 17.59 -2.64 2.41
N GLY A 25 17.92 -1.36 2.38
CA GLY A 25 18.15 -0.54 3.59
C GLY A 25 16.89 -0.36 4.45
N LEU A 26 15.70 -0.36 3.85
CA LEU A 26 14.42 -0.24 4.56
C LEU A 26 14.05 -1.51 5.35
N THR A 27 14.70 -2.65 5.10
CA THR A 27 14.39 -3.92 5.80
C THR A 27 14.81 -3.95 7.26
N LYS A 28 15.64 -3.01 7.73
CA LYS A 28 16.10 -2.93 9.12
C LYS A 28 15.94 -1.51 9.66
N PRO A 29 15.39 -1.32 10.87
CA PRO A 29 15.23 0.01 11.48
C PRO A 29 16.53 0.83 11.49
N LYS A 30 17.66 0.20 11.87
CA LYS A 30 18.98 0.85 11.93
C LYS A 30 19.48 1.40 10.58
N THR A 31 19.05 0.83 9.46
CA THR A 31 19.46 1.27 8.11
C THR A 31 18.37 2.01 7.36
N ALA A 32 17.15 2.12 7.92
CA ALA A 32 15.98 2.62 7.21
C ALA A 32 16.17 4.06 6.69
N VAL A 33 16.72 4.96 7.50
CA VAL A 33 17.00 6.36 7.10
C VAL A 33 17.96 6.41 5.92
N ARG A 34 19.05 5.64 5.98
CA ARG A 34 20.02 5.54 4.88
C ARG A 34 19.37 4.92 3.64
N GLY A 35 18.54 3.89 3.80
CA GLY A 35 17.79 3.27 2.71
C GLY A 35 16.89 4.28 1.99
N ASN A 36 16.14 5.08 2.75
CA ASN A 36 15.30 6.14 2.21
C ASN A 36 16.11 7.19 1.45
N LEU A 37 17.24 7.65 2.01
CA LEU A 37 18.13 8.60 1.34
C LEU A 37 18.72 8.05 0.03
N LEU A 38 19.07 6.76 -0.02
CA LEU A 38 19.54 6.11 -1.25
C LEU A 38 18.44 6.08 -2.32
N ALA A 39 17.22 5.70 -1.96
CA ALA A 39 16.08 5.70 -2.89
C ALA A 39 15.75 7.12 -3.40
N ALA A 40 15.75 8.12 -2.51
CA ALA A 40 15.56 9.52 -2.88
C ALA A 40 16.67 10.04 -3.81
N SER A 41 17.93 9.65 -3.55
CA SER A 41 19.06 9.98 -4.41
C SER A 41 18.93 9.32 -5.79
N GLY A 42 18.50 8.06 -5.84
CA GLY A 42 18.18 7.36 -7.09
C GLY A 42 17.13 8.11 -7.91
N MET A 43 16.01 8.48 -7.30
CA MET A 43 14.99 9.30 -7.95
C MET A 43 15.54 10.65 -8.45
N GLY A 44 16.35 11.33 -7.64
CA GLY A 44 17.00 12.58 -8.05
C GLY A 44 17.89 12.40 -9.28
N VAL A 45 18.70 11.33 -9.33
CA VAL A 45 19.54 11.00 -10.49
C VAL A 45 18.66 10.73 -11.72
N ALA A 46 17.63 9.90 -11.60
CA ALA A 46 16.73 9.58 -12.72
C ALA A 46 16.05 10.83 -13.29
N CYS A 47 15.49 11.69 -12.42
CA CYS A 47 14.85 12.94 -12.84
C CYS A 47 15.84 13.88 -13.57
N VAL A 48 17.01 14.11 -12.99
CA VAL A 48 18.02 15.02 -13.57
C VAL A 48 18.52 14.50 -14.93
N VAL A 49 18.81 13.21 -15.03
CA VAL A 49 19.33 12.61 -16.27
C VAL A 49 18.26 12.58 -17.37
N THR A 50 17.00 12.36 -17.02
CA THR A 50 15.88 12.44 -17.98
C THR A 50 15.79 13.84 -18.61
N LEU A 51 16.09 14.89 -17.84
CA LEU A 51 16.16 16.28 -18.33
C LEU A 51 17.39 16.57 -19.22
N LEU A 52 18.31 15.61 -19.41
CA LEU A 52 19.47 15.75 -20.29
C LEU A 52 19.28 14.99 -21.61
N HIS A 53 18.13 14.30 -21.77
CA HIS A 53 17.79 13.58 -22.99
C HIS A 53 17.42 14.53 -24.14
N ARG A 54 17.60 14.08 -25.39
CA ARG A 54 17.66 14.96 -26.57
C ARG A 54 16.31 15.52 -27.05
N ASP A 55 15.18 15.02 -26.54
CA ASP A 55 13.83 15.35 -27.02
C ASP A 55 12.96 16.03 -25.95
N ILE A 56 13.47 17.12 -25.35
CA ILE A 56 12.70 17.90 -24.37
C ILE A 56 11.95 19.02 -25.07
N VAL A 57 10.63 18.89 -25.10
CA VAL A 57 9.71 19.83 -25.78
C VAL A 57 9.80 21.23 -25.18
N THR A 58 9.72 21.35 -23.85
CA THR A 58 9.71 22.64 -23.13
C THR A 58 10.04 22.41 -21.65
N TYR A 59 11.14 22.96 -21.15
CA TYR A 59 11.56 22.78 -19.75
C TYR A 59 10.58 23.43 -18.78
N GLU A 60 9.89 24.50 -19.20
CA GLU A 60 8.95 25.28 -18.40
C GLU A 60 7.75 24.44 -17.95
N ILE A 61 7.21 23.60 -18.84
CA ILE A 61 6.07 22.72 -18.50
C ILE A 61 6.52 21.62 -17.54
N ILE A 62 7.70 21.03 -17.76
CA ILE A 62 8.23 19.96 -16.92
C ILE A 62 8.54 20.48 -15.52
N ILE A 63 9.29 21.59 -15.42
CA ILE A 63 9.64 22.22 -14.15
C ILE A 63 8.38 22.70 -13.43
N GLY A 64 7.43 23.31 -14.16
CA GLY A 64 6.14 23.72 -13.60
C GLY A 64 5.37 22.55 -13.01
N GLY A 65 5.29 21.43 -13.72
CA GLY A 65 4.65 20.19 -13.24
C GLY A 65 5.33 19.62 -11.99
N VAL A 66 6.67 19.55 -11.98
CA VAL A 66 7.45 19.09 -10.81
C VAL A 66 7.24 20.00 -9.61
N ILE A 67 7.24 21.33 -9.80
CA ILE A 67 7.01 22.29 -8.72
C ILE A 67 5.59 22.14 -8.16
N VAL A 68 4.57 22.13 -9.02
CA VAL A 68 3.17 22.03 -8.58
C VAL A 68 2.92 20.70 -7.88
N GLY A 69 3.32 19.58 -8.50
CA GLY A 69 3.17 18.25 -7.91
C GLY A 69 3.97 18.09 -6.61
N GLY A 70 5.20 18.61 -6.58
CA GLY A 70 6.07 18.59 -5.41
C GLY A 70 5.51 19.41 -4.24
N ILE A 71 4.95 20.60 -4.51
CA ILE A 71 4.29 21.43 -3.49
C ILE A 71 3.05 20.72 -2.93
N ILE A 72 2.17 20.20 -3.81
CA ILE A 72 0.97 19.48 -3.38
C ILE A 72 1.36 18.26 -2.53
N GLY A 73 2.31 17.46 -3.01
CA GLY A 73 2.83 16.31 -2.28
C GLY A 73 3.43 16.67 -0.92
N ALA A 74 4.22 17.74 -0.85
CA ALA A 74 4.82 18.20 0.40
C ALA A 74 3.79 18.71 1.40
N ILE A 75 2.73 19.40 0.94
CA ILE A 75 1.63 19.85 1.79
C ILE A 75 0.86 18.64 2.34
N LEU A 76 0.51 17.68 1.50
CA LEU A 76 -0.20 16.47 1.92
C LEU A 76 0.62 15.67 2.93
N ALA A 77 1.90 15.42 2.65
CA ALA A 77 2.78 14.66 3.53
C ALA A 77 3.01 15.33 4.90
N LYS A 78 2.98 16.67 4.98
CA LYS A 78 3.16 17.40 6.25
C LYS A 78 1.88 17.58 7.08
N LYS A 79 0.71 17.53 6.46
CA LYS A 79 -0.57 17.81 7.13
C LYS A 79 -1.33 16.56 7.56
N VAL A 80 -1.09 15.42 6.93
CA VAL A 80 -1.80 14.17 7.23
C VAL A 80 -1.30 13.60 8.56
N GLN A 81 -2.23 13.22 9.43
CA GLN A 81 -1.94 12.54 10.70
C GLN A 81 -1.48 11.10 10.46
N MET A 82 -0.67 10.55 11.37
CA MET A 82 -0.11 9.21 11.20
C MET A 82 -1.17 8.10 11.17
N THR A 83 -2.29 8.28 11.85
CA THR A 83 -3.48 7.39 11.79
C THR A 83 -4.15 7.37 10.41
N ALA A 84 -3.97 8.44 9.63
CA ALA A 84 -4.51 8.65 8.29
C ALA A 84 -3.50 8.30 7.17
N MET A 85 -2.36 7.70 7.50
CA MET A 85 -1.37 7.25 6.53
C MET A 85 -1.93 6.24 5.50
N PRO A 86 -2.81 5.27 5.85
CA PRO A 86 -3.33 4.31 4.88
C PRO A 86 -4.00 4.96 3.67
N GLN A 87 -4.87 5.95 3.88
CA GLN A 87 -5.55 6.64 2.79
C GLN A 87 -4.60 7.50 1.96
N LEU A 88 -3.60 8.14 2.58
CA LEU A 88 -2.59 8.90 1.83
C LEU A 88 -1.79 7.98 0.90
N VAL A 89 -1.40 6.79 1.39
CA VAL A 89 -0.70 5.78 0.58
C VAL A 89 -1.58 5.33 -0.60
N ALA A 90 -2.87 5.09 -0.36
CA ALA A 90 -3.81 4.77 -1.44
C ALA A 90 -3.84 5.88 -2.49
N LEU A 91 -4.02 7.14 -2.08
CA LEU A 91 -4.10 8.28 -2.98
C LEU A 91 -2.82 8.45 -3.83
N LEU A 92 -1.65 8.41 -3.19
CA LEU A 92 -0.36 8.55 -3.87
C LEU A 92 -0.11 7.39 -4.85
N ASN A 93 -0.50 6.17 -4.48
CA ASN A 93 -0.44 5.02 -5.37
C ASN A 93 -1.33 5.21 -6.61
N GLY A 94 -2.53 5.74 -6.43
CA GLY A 94 -3.44 6.10 -7.52
C GLY A 94 -2.78 7.05 -8.51
N PHE A 95 -2.14 8.12 -8.03
CA PHE A 95 -1.39 9.04 -8.89
C PHE A 95 -0.23 8.38 -9.64
N GLY A 96 0.48 7.42 -9.02
CA GLY A 96 1.51 6.64 -9.70
C GLY A 96 0.97 5.79 -10.86
N GLY A 97 -0.16 5.11 -10.66
CA GLY A 97 -0.87 4.40 -11.72
C GLY A 97 -1.36 5.33 -12.83
N GLY A 98 -1.95 6.47 -12.45
CA GLY A 98 -2.39 7.52 -13.38
C GLY A 98 -1.27 8.11 -14.21
N ALA A 99 -0.08 8.31 -13.62
CA ALA A 99 1.11 8.77 -14.35
C ALA A 99 1.56 7.74 -15.40
N SER A 100 1.55 6.44 -15.07
CA SER A 100 1.88 5.37 -16.02
C SER A 100 0.88 5.31 -17.19
N PHE A 101 -0.41 5.47 -16.89
CA PHE A 101 -1.47 5.63 -17.90
C PHE A 101 -1.21 6.85 -18.80
N ALA A 102 -0.89 8.01 -18.21
CA ALA A 102 -0.66 9.25 -18.95
C ALA A 102 0.58 9.16 -19.85
N VAL A 103 1.67 8.53 -19.40
CA VAL A 103 2.88 8.28 -20.20
C VAL A 103 2.56 7.38 -21.40
N ALA A 104 1.85 6.26 -21.17
CA ALA A 104 1.46 5.35 -22.24
C ALA A 104 0.50 6.02 -23.24
N GLY A 105 -0.43 6.85 -22.76
CA GLY A 105 -1.32 7.63 -23.63
C GLY A 105 -0.57 8.66 -24.45
N ALA A 106 0.35 9.41 -23.83
CA ALA A 106 1.18 10.38 -24.54
C ALA A 106 1.98 9.72 -25.68
N GLU A 107 2.57 8.54 -25.45
CA GLU A 107 3.29 7.82 -26.49
C GLU A 107 2.37 7.30 -27.61
N PHE A 108 1.18 6.80 -27.26
CA PHE A 108 0.18 6.38 -28.25
C PHE A 108 -0.21 7.54 -29.19
N PHE A 109 -0.49 8.72 -28.64
CA PHE A 109 -0.89 9.90 -29.43
C PHE A 109 0.28 10.63 -30.10
N ARG A 110 1.53 10.36 -29.69
CA ARG A 110 2.72 10.86 -30.39
C ARG A 110 2.81 10.33 -31.82
N GLY A 111 2.10 9.23 -32.12
CA GLY A 111 2.02 8.68 -33.47
C GLY A 111 3.28 7.94 -33.92
N GLY A 112 4.18 7.60 -32.99
CA GLY A 112 5.23 6.62 -33.26
C GLY A 112 4.61 5.29 -33.68
N HIS A 113 5.28 4.52 -34.53
CA HIS A 113 4.90 3.12 -34.79
C HIS A 113 5.66 2.27 -33.77
N PRO A 114 5.10 1.99 -32.58
CA PRO A 114 5.79 1.15 -31.63
C PRO A 114 5.84 -0.25 -32.24
N ASP A 115 6.90 -0.99 -31.95
CA ASP A 115 6.91 -2.41 -32.26
C ASP A 115 5.78 -3.12 -31.51
N THR A 116 5.53 -4.38 -31.86
CA THR A 116 4.47 -5.18 -31.23
C THR A 116 4.58 -5.16 -29.69
N VAL A 117 5.81 -5.19 -29.16
CA VAL A 117 6.07 -5.13 -27.73
C VAL A 117 5.64 -3.78 -27.15
N GLY A 118 5.99 -2.66 -27.80
CA GLY A 118 5.58 -1.32 -27.38
C GLY A 118 4.07 -1.15 -27.33
N ILE A 119 3.32 -1.66 -28.31
CA ILE A 119 1.84 -1.55 -28.30
C ILE A 119 1.22 -2.38 -27.18
N ILE A 120 1.72 -3.61 -26.97
CA ILE A 120 1.27 -4.45 -25.84
C ILE A 120 1.57 -3.75 -24.52
N ALA A 121 2.78 -3.20 -24.36
CA ALA A 121 3.18 -2.48 -23.16
C ALA A 121 2.32 -1.24 -22.93
N THR A 122 1.99 -0.47 -23.98
CA THR A 122 1.05 0.66 -23.92
C THR A 122 -0.32 0.22 -23.44
N GLY A 123 -0.86 -0.85 -24.03
CA GLY A 123 -2.16 -1.40 -23.64
C GLY A 123 -2.20 -1.85 -22.18
N ILE A 124 -1.15 -2.53 -21.72
CA ILE A 124 -1.01 -2.99 -20.32
C ILE A 124 -0.87 -1.79 -19.37
N ALA A 125 -0.05 -0.79 -19.72
CA ALA A 125 0.15 0.40 -18.90
C ALA A 125 -1.15 1.22 -18.77
N VAL A 126 -1.94 1.33 -19.84
CA VAL A 126 -3.27 1.97 -19.80
C VAL A 126 -4.24 1.19 -18.93
N LEU A 127 -4.37 -0.13 -19.16
CA LEU A 127 -5.28 -0.98 -18.41
C LEU A 127 -4.96 -0.96 -16.91
N ILE A 128 -3.73 -1.32 -16.56
CA ILE A 128 -3.33 -1.44 -15.15
C ILE A 128 -3.25 -0.05 -14.50
N GLY A 129 -2.75 0.97 -15.21
CA GLY A 129 -2.66 2.34 -14.71
C GLY A 129 -4.03 2.94 -14.38
N ALA A 130 -5.01 2.79 -15.28
CA ALA A 130 -6.37 3.29 -15.06
C ALA A 130 -7.12 2.52 -13.95
N VAL A 131 -7.00 1.19 -13.92
CA VAL A 131 -7.54 0.34 -12.82
C VAL A 131 -6.95 0.79 -11.48
N THR A 132 -5.64 1.03 -11.45
CA THR A 132 -4.94 1.45 -10.23
C THR A 132 -5.38 2.83 -9.77
N LEU A 133 -5.52 3.78 -10.69
CA LEU A 133 -5.94 5.15 -10.39
C LEU A 133 -7.34 5.16 -9.76
N THR A 134 -8.33 4.60 -10.44
CA THR A 134 -9.72 4.66 -9.96
C THR A 134 -9.95 3.74 -8.76
N GLY A 135 -9.35 2.55 -8.75
CA GLY A 135 -9.41 1.66 -7.60
C GLY A 135 -8.81 2.28 -6.34
N SER A 136 -7.68 2.98 -6.48
CA SER A 136 -7.04 3.67 -5.36
C SER A 136 -7.87 4.86 -4.85
N PHE A 137 -8.60 5.55 -5.73
CA PHE A 137 -9.53 6.60 -5.31
C PHE A 137 -10.73 6.05 -4.53
N VAL A 138 -11.26 4.88 -4.91
CA VAL A 138 -12.30 4.20 -4.12
C VAL A 138 -11.75 3.77 -2.76
N ALA A 139 -10.55 3.20 -2.70
CA ALA A 139 -9.90 2.83 -1.45
C ALA A 139 -9.65 4.05 -0.54
N PHE A 140 -9.15 5.16 -1.10
CA PHE A 140 -9.01 6.43 -0.40
C PHE A 140 -10.35 6.92 0.16
N ALA A 141 -11.39 6.96 -0.67
CA ALA A 141 -12.70 7.46 -0.27
C ALA A 141 -13.34 6.62 0.86
N LYS A 142 -13.15 5.29 0.85
CA LYS A 142 -13.61 4.41 1.93
C LYS A 142 -12.84 4.64 3.23
N LEU A 143 -11.51 4.73 3.17
CA LEU A 143 -10.69 4.92 4.37
C LEU A 143 -10.81 6.32 4.96
N GLN A 144 -11.08 7.31 4.12
CA GLN A 144 -11.40 8.68 4.53
C GLN A 144 -12.87 8.84 4.94
N GLU A 145 -13.67 7.77 4.89
CA GLU A 145 -15.08 7.75 5.29
C GLU A 145 -15.95 8.75 4.49
N LEU A 146 -15.51 9.08 3.26
CA LEU A 146 -16.28 9.85 2.28
C LEU A 146 -17.41 9.01 1.66
N ILE A 147 -17.21 7.70 1.63
CA ILE A 147 -18.20 6.67 1.26
C ILE A 147 -18.20 5.57 2.32
N ASP A 148 -19.29 4.82 2.43
CA ASP A 148 -19.40 3.74 3.42
C ASP A 148 -18.30 2.68 3.18
N GLY A 149 -17.64 2.28 4.28
CA GLY A 149 -16.62 1.24 4.29
C GLY A 149 -17.19 -0.17 4.08
N LYS A 150 -18.51 -0.34 4.10
CA LYS A 150 -19.14 -1.63 3.83
C LYS A 150 -18.89 -2.12 2.38
N PRO A 151 -18.84 -3.44 2.17
CA PRO A 151 -18.89 -4.04 0.83
C PRO A 151 -20.08 -3.50 0.00
N MET A 152 -19.81 -2.83 -1.12
CA MET A 152 -20.83 -2.32 -2.04
C MET A 152 -20.78 -3.08 -3.36
N GLY A 153 -21.75 -3.96 -3.57
CA GLY A 153 -21.87 -4.81 -4.75
C GLY A 153 -23.27 -4.80 -5.36
N PHE A 154 -23.41 -5.31 -6.58
CA PHE A 154 -24.70 -5.57 -7.21
C PHE A 154 -24.74 -6.97 -7.84
N PRO A 155 -25.94 -7.58 -8.01
CA PRO A 155 -26.07 -8.90 -8.63
C PRO A 155 -25.47 -8.91 -10.05
N GLY A 156 -24.56 -9.85 -10.33
CA GLY A 156 -23.89 -9.95 -11.63
C GLY A 156 -22.62 -9.09 -11.78
N MET A 157 -22.17 -8.37 -10.75
CA MET A 157 -20.92 -7.58 -10.79
C MET A 157 -19.70 -8.41 -11.24
N LYS A 158 -19.59 -9.68 -10.83
CA LYS A 158 -18.49 -10.57 -11.27
C LYS A 158 -18.48 -10.77 -12.79
N LEU A 159 -19.66 -10.92 -13.40
CA LEU A 159 -19.80 -11.04 -14.85
C LEU A 159 -19.44 -9.73 -15.54
N VAL A 160 -19.89 -8.59 -15.02
CA VAL A 160 -19.53 -7.26 -15.55
C VAL A 160 -18.02 -7.05 -15.50
N ASN A 161 -17.37 -7.38 -14.38
CA ASN A 161 -15.91 -7.27 -14.22
C ASN A 161 -15.18 -8.17 -15.22
N ALA A 162 -15.66 -9.40 -15.43
CA ALA A 162 -15.09 -10.31 -16.42
C ALA A 162 -15.23 -9.78 -17.85
N ILE A 163 -16.39 -9.22 -18.20
CA ILE A 163 -16.63 -8.60 -19.52
C ILE A 163 -15.71 -7.39 -19.73
N LEU A 164 -15.57 -6.51 -18.74
CA LEU A 164 -14.69 -5.35 -18.82
C LEU A 164 -13.22 -5.76 -18.97
N LEU A 165 -12.78 -6.78 -18.24
CA LEU A 165 -11.40 -7.30 -18.32
C LEU A 165 -11.14 -7.95 -19.68
N LEU A 166 -12.00 -8.88 -20.11
CA LEU A 166 -11.85 -9.56 -21.40
C LEU A 166 -11.98 -8.59 -22.58
N GLY A 167 -12.91 -7.63 -22.48
CA GLY A 167 -13.05 -6.54 -23.45
C GLY A 167 -11.81 -5.66 -23.53
N SER A 168 -11.18 -5.37 -22.38
CA SER A 168 -9.90 -4.63 -22.34
C SER A 168 -8.77 -5.43 -23.00
N VAL A 169 -8.66 -6.73 -22.71
CA VAL A 169 -7.66 -7.61 -23.35
C VAL A 169 -7.89 -7.70 -24.87
N ALA A 170 -9.14 -7.82 -25.30
CA ALA A 170 -9.50 -7.82 -26.72
C ALA A 170 -9.19 -6.47 -27.39
N ALA A 171 -9.41 -5.35 -26.71
CA ALA A 171 -9.05 -4.02 -27.20
C ALA A 171 -7.52 -3.88 -27.37
N ILE A 172 -6.72 -4.39 -26.44
CA ILE A 172 -5.25 -4.43 -26.56
C ILE A 172 -4.85 -5.28 -27.78
N ALA A 173 -5.39 -6.49 -27.92
CA ALA A 173 -5.11 -7.35 -29.08
C ALA A 173 -5.50 -6.68 -30.41
N TYR A 174 -6.62 -5.96 -30.43
CA TYR A 174 -7.05 -5.21 -31.61
C TYR A 174 -6.09 -4.05 -31.94
N LEU A 175 -5.61 -3.31 -30.92
CA LEU A 175 -4.63 -2.23 -31.10
C LEU A 175 -3.27 -2.74 -31.60
N VAL A 176 -2.88 -3.97 -31.24
CA VAL A 176 -1.68 -4.62 -31.80
C VAL A 176 -1.83 -4.86 -33.31
N MET A 177 -3.00 -5.25 -33.76
CA MET A 177 -3.28 -5.49 -35.19
C MET A 177 -3.53 -4.18 -35.96
N ASN A 178 -4.10 -3.18 -35.29
CA ASN A 178 -4.46 -1.89 -35.87
C ASN A 178 -3.93 -0.77 -34.96
N PRO A 179 -2.62 -0.48 -35.02
CA PRO A 179 -2.02 0.57 -34.22
C PRO A 179 -2.63 1.93 -34.59
N GLY A 180 -2.93 2.76 -33.60
CA GLY A 180 -3.43 4.13 -33.81
C GLY A 180 -4.95 4.30 -33.90
N VAL A 181 -5.75 3.24 -33.65
CA VAL A 181 -7.22 3.39 -33.57
C VAL A 181 -7.62 4.04 -32.24
N GLU A 182 -7.67 5.37 -32.23
CA GLU A 182 -7.95 6.18 -31.03
C GLU A 182 -9.26 5.82 -30.29
N PRO A 183 -10.40 5.52 -30.98
CA PRO A 183 -11.61 5.14 -30.27
C PRO A 183 -11.45 3.87 -29.42
N VAL A 184 -10.62 2.92 -29.88
CA VAL A 184 -10.35 1.68 -29.14
C VAL A 184 -9.45 1.96 -27.94
N PHE A 185 -8.48 2.86 -28.08
CA PHE A 185 -7.67 3.34 -26.96
C PHE A 185 -8.52 3.97 -25.86
N TRP A 186 -9.42 4.91 -26.21
CA TRP A 186 -10.31 5.53 -25.23
C TRP A 186 -11.32 4.55 -24.64
N GLY A 187 -11.84 3.62 -25.46
CA GLY A 187 -12.68 2.52 -24.98
C GLY A 187 -11.99 1.65 -23.94
N LEU A 188 -10.71 1.30 -24.18
CA LEU A 188 -9.86 0.59 -23.22
C LEU A 188 -9.68 1.38 -21.93
N ALA A 189 -9.33 2.67 -22.02
CA ALA A 189 -9.10 3.52 -20.86
C ALA A 189 -10.37 3.66 -19.98
N ILE A 190 -11.53 3.88 -20.60
CA ILE A 190 -12.82 3.98 -19.90
C ILE A 190 -13.20 2.63 -19.26
N ALA A 191 -13.07 1.53 -20.01
CA ALA A 191 -13.37 0.21 -19.48
C ALA A 191 -12.47 -0.14 -18.28
N ALA A 192 -11.19 0.17 -18.36
CA ALA A 192 -10.22 -0.02 -17.28
C ALA A 192 -10.51 0.88 -16.06
N ALA A 193 -10.87 2.14 -16.28
CA ALA A 193 -11.26 3.05 -15.22
C ALA A 193 -12.51 2.56 -14.47
N ILE A 194 -13.54 2.10 -15.20
CA ILE A 194 -14.75 1.50 -14.60
C ILE A 194 -14.38 0.21 -13.86
N LEU A 195 -13.55 -0.64 -14.47
CA LEU A 195 -13.10 -1.89 -13.86
C LEU A 195 -12.41 -1.64 -12.52
N GLY A 196 -11.54 -0.62 -12.40
CA GLY A 196 -10.91 -0.26 -11.13
C GLY A 196 -11.93 0.12 -10.04
N ILE A 197 -12.98 0.86 -10.39
CA ILE A 197 -14.06 1.19 -9.46
C ILE A 197 -14.78 -0.09 -9.01
N LEU A 198 -15.17 -0.94 -9.95
CA LEU A 198 -15.96 -2.13 -9.67
C LEU A 198 -15.17 -3.26 -8.99
N LEU A 199 -13.84 -3.29 -9.13
CA LEU A 199 -12.99 -4.25 -8.42
C LEU A 199 -12.83 -3.90 -6.94
N VAL A 200 -12.79 -2.61 -6.58
CA VAL A 200 -12.56 -2.16 -5.19
C VAL A 200 -13.86 -1.90 -4.42
N SER A 201 -14.95 -1.56 -5.11
CA SER A 201 -16.27 -1.32 -4.51
C SER A 201 -16.80 -2.46 -3.62
N PRO A 202 -16.69 -3.75 -3.99
CA PRO A 202 -17.23 -4.85 -3.16
C PRO A 202 -16.34 -5.20 -1.96
N ILE A 203 -15.15 -4.61 -1.83
CA ILE A 203 -14.22 -4.98 -0.76
C ILE A 203 -14.51 -4.13 0.49
N GLY A 204 -14.53 -4.75 1.68
CA GLY A 204 -14.82 -4.06 2.93
C GLY A 204 -13.64 -3.23 3.46
N GLY A 205 -13.94 -2.23 4.30
CA GLY A 205 -12.98 -1.33 4.93
C GLY A 205 -11.84 -2.05 5.66
N ALA A 206 -12.15 -3.15 6.35
CA ALA A 206 -11.19 -3.99 7.05
C ALA A 206 -10.17 -4.67 6.11
N ASP A 207 -10.56 -4.94 4.86
CA ASP A 207 -9.71 -5.59 3.85
C ASP A 207 -8.99 -4.59 2.93
N MET A 208 -9.30 -3.30 3.04
CA MET A 208 -8.63 -2.22 2.28
C MET A 208 -7.10 -2.27 2.34
N PRO A 209 -6.45 -2.61 3.47
CA PRO A 209 -4.99 -2.69 3.53
C PRO A 209 -4.41 -3.65 2.47
N VAL A 210 -5.05 -4.80 2.25
CA VAL A 210 -4.65 -5.81 1.25
C VAL A 210 -4.85 -5.26 -0.15
N VAL A 211 -5.96 -4.56 -0.38
CA VAL A 211 -6.25 -3.91 -1.67
C VAL A 211 -5.20 -2.87 -2.01
N ILE A 212 -4.79 -2.05 -1.04
CA ILE A 212 -3.76 -1.03 -1.25
C ILE A 212 -2.42 -1.69 -1.62
N ALA A 213 -2.03 -2.77 -0.94
CA ALA A 213 -0.82 -3.51 -1.26
C ALA A 213 -0.87 -4.11 -2.68
N LEU A 214 -2.04 -4.63 -3.10
CA LEU A 214 -2.24 -5.17 -4.44
C LEU A 214 -2.20 -4.07 -5.51
N LEU A 215 -2.90 -2.97 -5.29
CA LEU A 215 -2.88 -1.82 -6.21
C LEU A 215 -1.48 -1.18 -6.28
N ASN A 216 -0.67 -1.30 -5.23
CA ASN A 216 0.75 -0.92 -5.25
C ASN A 216 1.61 -1.88 -6.08
N SER A 217 1.28 -3.16 -6.13
CA SER A 217 1.88 -4.03 -7.15
C SER A 217 1.50 -3.58 -8.56
N TYR A 218 0.22 -3.25 -8.77
CA TYR A 218 -0.28 -2.84 -10.08
C TYR A 218 0.38 -1.56 -10.57
N SER A 219 0.57 -0.54 -9.73
CA SER A 219 1.30 0.67 -10.10
C SER A 219 2.75 0.36 -10.52
N GLY A 220 3.42 -0.55 -9.83
CA GLY A 220 4.76 -1.04 -10.21
C GLY A 220 4.78 -1.72 -11.57
N ILE A 221 3.82 -2.63 -11.84
CA ILE A 221 3.71 -3.31 -13.14
C ILE A 221 3.39 -2.30 -14.25
N ALA A 222 2.47 -1.36 -14.02
CA ALA A 222 2.15 -0.30 -14.97
C ALA A 222 3.35 0.60 -15.26
N ALA A 223 4.15 0.95 -14.24
CA ALA A 223 5.38 1.71 -14.41
C ALA A 223 6.43 0.94 -15.21
N SER A 224 6.56 -0.38 -15.00
CA SER A 224 7.44 -1.22 -15.81
C SER A 224 6.99 -1.30 -17.27
N ALA A 225 5.67 -1.40 -17.50
CA ALA A 225 5.11 -1.39 -18.85
C ALA A 225 5.36 -0.04 -19.54
N ALA A 226 5.13 1.08 -18.85
CA ALA A 226 5.52 2.41 -19.34
C ALA A 226 7.04 2.52 -19.59
N GLY A 227 7.86 1.84 -18.80
CA GLY A 227 9.30 1.72 -19.05
C GLY A 227 9.63 1.03 -20.38
N PHE A 228 8.93 -0.05 -20.72
CA PHE A 228 9.06 -0.70 -22.05
C PHE A 228 8.60 0.22 -23.19
N VAL A 229 7.49 0.94 -22.99
CA VAL A 229 6.99 1.95 -23.95
C VAL A 229 8.03 3.01 -24.24
N MET A 230 8.73 3.49 -23.20
CA MET A 230 9.74 4.54 -23.29
C MET A 230 11.16 4.04 -23.58
N GLY A 231 11.40 2.73 -23.65
CA GLY A 231 12.75 2.15 -23.70
C GLY A 231 13.62 2.49 -22.48
N ASN A 232 13.01 2.80 -21.32
CA ASN A 232 13.71 3.29 -20.13
C ASN A 232 13.99 2.16 -19.14
N SER A 233 15.25 1.74 -19.05
CA SER A 233 15.66 0.65 -18.15
C SER A 233 15.46 0.95 -16.67
N ALA A 234 15.56 2.22 -16.23
CA ALA A 234 15.31 2.56 -14.83
C ALA A 234 13.85 2.27 -14.46
N LEU A 235 12.89 2.73 -15.28
CA LEU A 235 11.46 2.48 -15.06
C LEU A 235 11.11 0.99 -15.08
N ILE A 236 11.71 0.21 -15.99
CA ILE A 236 11.52 -1.26 -16.05
C ILE A 236 12.00 -1.92 -14.76
N VAL A 237 13.23 -1.62 -14.33
CA VAL A 237 13.81 -2.24 -13.13
C VAL A 237 13.08 -1.81 -11.86
N THR A 238 12.78 -0.53 -11.71
CA THR A 238 12.09 -0.04 -10.50
C THR A 238 10.64 -0.49 -10.46
N GLY A 239 9.93 -0.43 -11.59
CA GLY A 239 8.54 -0.84 -11.68
C GLY A 239 8.37 -2.33 -11.39
N SER A 240 9.21 -3.18 -11.99
CA SER A 240 9.18 -4.63 -11.73
C SER A 240 9.49 -4.96 -10.26
N LEU A 241 10.43 -4.26 -9.63
CA LEU A 241 10.76 -4.44 -8.22
C LEU A 241 9.59 -4.05 -7.31
N VAL A 242 9.00 -2.87 -7.50
CA VAL A 242 7.81 -2.43 -6.74
C VAL A 242 6.64 -3.38 -6.97
N GLY A 243 6.44 -3.82 -8.22
CA GLY A 243 5.41 -4.77 -8.61
C GLY A 243 5.51 -6.10 -7.86
N ALA A 244 6.71 -6.69 -7.84
CA ALA A 244 6.99 -7.93 -7.12
C ALA A 244 6.86 -7.77 -5.60
N SER A 245 7.42 -6.69 -5.04
CA SER A 245 7.35 -6.40 -3.60
C SER A 245 5.91 -6.20 -3.14
N GLY A 246 5.07 -5.53 -3.95
CA GLY A 246 3.66 -5.35 -3.66
C GLY A 246 2.90 -6.67 -3.61
N LEU A 247 3.15 -7.60 -4.54
CA LEU A 247 2.53 -8.93 -4.52
C LEU A 247 2.96 -9.74 -3.30
N ILE A 248 4.25 -9.73 -2.96
CA ILE A 248 4.77 -10.43 -1.78
C ILE A 248 4.11 -9.86 -0.52
N LEU A 249 4.05 -8.54 -0.38
CA LEU A 249 3.39 -7.90 0.76
C LEU A 249 1.90 -8.28 0.82
N THR A 250 1.20 -8.26 -0.31
CA THR A 250 -0.21 -8.68 -0.39
C THR A 250 -0.39 -10.11 0.11
N GLN A 251 0.48 -11.04 -0.29
CA GLN A 251 0.42 -12.43 0.16
C GLN A 251 0.69 -12.58 1.67
N ILE A 252 1.67 -11.86 2.19
CA ILE A 252 1.99 -11.85 3.63
C ILE A 252 0.78 -11.35 4.43
N MET A 253 0.13 -10.27 3.97
CA MET A 253 -1.06 -9.74 4.62
C MET A 253 -2.24 -10.71 4.57
N CYS A 254 -2.52 -11.30 3.39
CA CYS A 254 -3.55 -12.33 3.24
C CYS A 254 -3.34 -13.49 4.22
N LYS A 255 -2.10 -13.99 4.32
CA LYS A 255 -1.74 -15.06 5.25
C LYS A 255 -1.95 -14.63 6.71
N ALA A 256 -1.53 -13.43 7.07
CA ALA A 256 -1.70 -12.89 8.42
C ALA A 256 -3.17 -12.62 8.79
N MET A 257 -4.05 -12.38 7.81
CA MET A 257 -5.50 -12.27 8.00
C MET A 257 -6.23 -13.62 7.93
N ASN A 258 -5.50 -14.73 7.74
CA ASN A 258 -6.06 -16.05 7.48
C ASN A 258 -7.11 -16.06 6.34
N ARG A 259 -6.92 -15.23 5.32
CA ARG A 259 -7.81 -15.11 4.15
C ARG A 259 -7.03 -15.20 2.86
N SER A 260 -7.51 -15.99 1.90
CA SER A 260 -6.88 -16.04 0.57
C SER A 260 -7.11 -14.74 -0.20
N LEU A 261 -6.21 -14.43 -1.14
CA LEU A 261 -6.36 -13.29 -2.05
C LEU A 261 -7.67 -13.35 -2.84
N THR A 262 -8.10 -14.55 -3.22
CA THR A 262 -9.39 -14.76 -3.92
C THR A 262 -10.58 -14.39 -3.03
N ASN A 263 -10.54 -14.73 -1.75
CA ASN A 263 -11.61 -14.39 -0.80
C ASN A 263 -11.69 -12.88 -0.55
N VAL A 264 -10.56 -12.19 -0.55
CA VAL A 264 -10.50 -10.72 -0.41
C VAL A 264 -11.02 -10.01 -1.66
N LEU A 265 -10.60 -10.43 -2.85
CA LEU A 265 -10.95 -9.76 -4.11
C LEU A 265 -12.38 -10.03 -4.57
N PHE A 266 -12.85 -11.25 -4.40
CA PHE A 266 -14.12 -11.66 -4.98
C PHE A 266 -15.25 -11.75 -3.98
N GLY A 267 -14.93 -11.65 -2.68
CA GLY A 267 -15.87 -11.91 -1.60
C GLY A 267 -16.47 -13.31 -1.73
N VAL A 268 -16.22 -14.17 -0.76
CA VAL A 268 -17.30 -15.11 -0.44
C VAL A 268 -18.36 -14.18 0.15
N MET A 269 -19.47 -13.93 -0.55
CA MET A 269 -20.69 -13.63 0.18
C MET A 269 -20.85 -14.84 1.05
N ALA A 270 -20.35 -14.78 2.29
CA ALA A 270 -20.61 -15.82 3.25
C ALA A 270 -22.12 -15.97 3.20
N GLU A 271 -22.60 -17.15 2.82
CA GLU A 271 -23.92 -17.56 3.28
C GLU A 271 -23.90 -17.24 4.77
N ALA A 272 -24.86 -16.45 5.22
CA ALA A 272 -24.98 -16.13 6.63
C ALA A 272 -25.01 -17.48 7.35
N GLY A 273 -23.86 -17.90 7.88
CA GLY A 273 -23.79 -19.04 8.78
C GLY A 273 -24.74 -18.72 9.91
N GLU A 274 -25.45 -19.75 10.39
CA GLU A 274 -26.32 -19.62 11.55
C GLU A 274 -25.59 -18.79 12.61
N ALA A 275 -26.17 -17.62 12.94
CA ALA A 275 -25.63 -16.76 13.95
C ALA A 275 -25.57 -17.59 15.23
N MET A 276 -24.36 -17.94 15.69
CA MET A 276 -24.18 -18.54 17.00
C MET A 276 -24.83 -17.62 18.02
N ASP A 277 -25.67 -18.19 18.87
CA ASP A 277 -26.33 -17.45 19.92
C ASP A 277 -25.26 -16.85 20.84
N GLN A 278 -25.18 -15.52 20.89
CA GLN A 278 -24.16 -14.81 21.65
C GLN A 278 -24.30 -15.12 23.14
N ASP A 279 -25.52 -15.43 23.59
CA ASP A 279 -25.79 -15.80 24.96
C ASP A 279 -25.15 -17.16 25.31
N GLU A 280 -25.15 -18.18 24.44
CA GLU A 280 -24.49 -19.48 24.73
C GLU A 280 -22.95 -19.40 24.86
N VAL A 281 -22.30 -18.42 24.21
CA VAL A 281 -20.82 -18.31 24.19
C VAL A 281 -20.29 -17.56 25.41
N TYR A 282 -20.99 -16.50 25.83
CA TYR A 282 -20.49 -15.52 26.79
C TYR A 282 -21.12 -15.60 28.20
N GLU A 283 -22.21 -16.35 28.39
CA GLU A 283 -22.87 -16.45 29.70
C GLU A 283 -21.91 -16.96 30.79
N GLY A 284 -21.76 -16.18 31.86
CA GLY A 284 -20.94 -16.52 33.03
C GLY A 284 -19.41 -16.43 32.85
N LYS A 285 -18.89 -16.05 31.67
CA LYS A 285 -17.44 -15.99 31.40
C LYS A 285 -16.85 -14.58 31.41
N ILE A 286 -17.68 -13.54 31.31
CA ILE A 286 -17.23 -12.15 31.30
C ILE A 286 -17.06 -11.66 32.74
N LYS A 287 -15.84 -11.26 33.10
CA LYS A 287 -15.53 -10.59 34.37
C LYS A 287 -15.21 -9.13 34.09
N SER A 288 -15.89 -8.23 34.78
CA SER A 288 -15.53 -6.80 34.79
C SER A 288 -14.67 -6.50 36.01
N THR A 289 -13.77 -5.54 35.87
CA THR A 289 -12.83 -5.09 36.90
C THR A 289 -12.61 -3.58 36.73
N SER A 290 -12.12 -2.90 37.77
CA SER A 290 -11.83 -1.46 37.72
C SER A 290 -10.38 -1.17 37.33
N ALA A 291 -10.08 0.08 36.94
CA ALA A 291 -8.71 0.48 36.61
C ALA A 291 -7.77 0.34 37.82
N GLU A 292 -8.26 0.60 39.03
CA GLU A 292 -7.53 0.45 40.28
C GLU A 292 -7.19 -1.03 40.57
N GLU A 293 -8.12 -1.94 40.30
CA GLU A 293 -7.88 -3.38 40.43
C GLU A 293 -6.83 -3.88 39.44
N VAL A 294 -6.88 -3.42 38.19
CA VAL A 294 -5.86 -3.73 37.18
C VAL A 294 -4.49 -3.18 37.60
N ALA A 295 -4.42 -1.96 38.15
CA ALA A 295 -3.18 -1.40 38.66
C ALA A 295 -2.57 -2.28 39.77
N MET A 296 -3.38 -2.74 40.73
CA MET A 296 -2.91 -3.66 41.79
C MET A 296 -2.35 -4.97 41.23
N VAL A 297 -2.95 -5.52 40.17
CA VAL A 297 -2.42 -6.73 39.51
C VAL A 297 -1.06 -6.41 38.86
N LEU A 298 -0.96 -5.28 38.16
CA LEU A 298 0.26 -4.87 37.47
C LEU A 298 1.43 -4.55 38.42
N GLU A 299 1.17 -4.02 39.61
CA GLU A 299 2.21 -3.77 40.62
C GLU A 299 2.93 -5.05 41.08
N THR A 300 2.27 -6.21 40.97
CA THR A 300 2.82 -7.51 41.37
C THR A 300 3.38 -8.32 40.20
N ALA A 301 3.14 -7.88 38.96
CA ALA A 301 3.61 -8.56 37.76
C ALA A 301 5.12 -8.37 37.59
N GLN A 302 5.81 -9.39 37.08
CA GLN A 302 7.20 -9.30 36.66
C GLN A 302 7.32 -9.09 35.15
N ARG A 303 6.35 -9.59 34.38
CA ARG A 303 6.32 -9.49 32.93
C ARG A 303 4.92 -9.18 32.40
N VAL A 304 4.82 -8.09 31.62
CA VAL A 304 3.57 -7.58 31.05
C VAL A 304 3.71 -7.48 29.54
N VAL A 305 2.76 -8.06 28.80
CA VAL A 305 2.70 -7.96 27.34
C VAL A 305 1.49 -7.13 26.94
N ILE A 306 1.73 -6.06 26.17
CA ILE A 306 0.68 -5.20 25.63
C ILE A 306 0.35 -5.66 24.21
N VAL A 307 -0.91 -5.93 23.92
CA VAL A 307 -1.43 -6.33 22.60
C VAL A 307 -2.26 -5.18 22.02
N PRO A 308 -1.64 -4.25 21.27
CA PRO A 308 -2.32 -3.09 20.72
C PRO A 308 -3.12 -3.43 19.46
N GLY A 309 -4.31 -2.85 19.34
CA GLY A 309 -5.15 -2.91 18.14
C GLY A 309 -5.56 -1.54 17.62
N PHE A 310 -6.41 -1.53 16.58
CA PHE A 310 -6.85 -0.29 15.93
C PHE A 310 -7.60 0.66 16.89
N GLY A 311 -8.28 0.13 17.91
CA GLY A 311 -8.99 0.96 18.90
C GLY A 311 -8.05 1.88 19.69
N LEU A 312 -6.81 1.47 19.94
CA LEU A 312 -5.79 2.31 20.58
C LEU A 312 -5.45 3.53 19.72
N ALA A 313 -5.32 3.33 18.41
CA ALA A 313 -5.06 4.40 17.44
C ALA A 313 -6.25 5.37 17.33
N MET A 314 -7.48 4.84 17.30
CA MET A 314 -8.69 5.66 17.26
C MET A 314 -8.86 6.51 18.52
N ALA A 315 -8.51 5.97 19.68
CA ALA A 315 -8.56 6.69 20.96
C ALA A 315 -7.36 7.63 21.19
N GLN A 316 -6.35 7.63 20.30
CA GLN A 316 -5.09 8.36 20.48
C GLN A 316 -4.38 8.02 21.81
N ALA A 317 -4.49 6.77 22.25
CA ALA A 317 -4.02 6.34 23.56
C ALA A 317 -2.54 5.93 23.59
N GLN A 318 -1.82 5.97 22.47
CA GLN A 318 -0.42 5.51 22.37
C GLN A 318 0.52 6.17 23.39
N HIS A 319 0.34 7.46 23.69
CA HIS A 319 1.17 8.17 24.67
C HIS A 319 0.87 7.72 26.11
N ALA A 320 -0.41 7.53 26.45
CA ALA A 320 -0.81 7.05 27.77
C ALA A 320 -0.32 5.61 28.02
N VAL A 321 -0.38 4.75 27.00
CA VAL A 321 0.14 3.38 27.07
C VAL A 321 1.67 3.37 27.23
N ARG A 322 2.38 4.28 26.57
CA ARG A 322 3.83 4.47 26.76
C ARG A 322 4.16 4.97 28.17
N GLU A 323 3.43 5.95 28.70
CA GLU A 323 3.62 6.45 30.06
C GLU A 323 3.37 5.36 31.12
N MET A 324 2.34 4.54 30.92
CA MET A 324 2.07 3.38 31.77
C MET A 324 3.22 2.35 31.70
N ALA A 325 3.70 2.04 30.49
CA ALA A 325 4.83 1.12 30.31
C ALA A 325 6.12 1.65 30.97
N ASP A 326 6.44 2.93 30.78
CA ASP A 326 7.61 3.57 31.40
C ASP A 326 7.52 3.53 32.94
N THR A 327 6.31 3.68 33.50
CA THR A 327 6.07 3.57 34.95
C THR A 327 6.34 2.15 35.47
N LEU A 328 5.81 1.13 34.78
CA LEU A 328 6.02 -0.27 35.13
C LEU A 328 7.50 -0.66 35.03
N GLU A 329 8.20 -0.20 33.99
CA GLU A 329 9.64 -0.43 33.83
C GLU A 329 10.45 0.26 34.94
N GLY A 330 10.03 1.43 35.40
CA GLY A 330 10.61 2.10 36.57
C GLY A 330 10.49 1.27 37.86
N MET A 331 9.53 0.36 37.92
CA MET A 331 9.34 -0.61 39.00
C MET A 331 10.09 -1.93 38.78
N GLY A 332 10.80 -2.08 37.65
CA GLY A 332 11.56 -3.27 37.29
C GLY A 332 10.76 -4.36 36.57
N VAL A 333 9.54 -4.04 36.11
CA VAL A 333 8.69 -4.95 35.32
C VAL A 333 9.18 -4.97 33.86
N GLU A 334 9.26 -6.16 33.27
CA GLU A 334 9.55 -6.31 31.84
C GLU A 334 8.29 -6.04 31.02
N VAL A 335 8.32 -5.01 30.17
CA VAL A 335 7.18 -4.64 29.32
C VAL A 335 7.53 -4.81 27.84
N GLU A 336 6.76 -5.64 27.14
CA GLU A 336 6.90 -5.89 25.71
C GLU A 336 5.59 -5.65 24.97
N TYR A 337 5.67 -5.34 23.68
CA TYR A 337 4.52 -5.11 22.81
C TYR A 337 4.42 -6.24 21.78
N ALA A 338 3.30 -6.97 21.78
CA ALA A 338 3.01 -8.02 20.81
C ALA A 338 2.30 -7.43 19.59
N ILE A 339 3.03 -7.27 18.49
CA ILE A 339 2.48 -6.65 17.28
C ILE A 339 1.99 -7.72 16.31
N HIS A 340 0.66 -7.82 16.16
CA HIS A 340 0.06 -8.64 15.13
C HIS A 340 0.28 -8.01 13.73
N PRO A 341 0.66 -8.77 12.68
CA PRO A 341 1.07 -8.19 11.39
C PRO A 341 -0.01 -7.35 10.68
N VAL A 342 -1.29 -7.59 11.00
CA VAL A 342 -2.45 -6.91 10.42
C VAL A 342 -3.21 -6.05 11.44
N ALA A 343 -2.61 -5.77 12.61
CA ALA A 343 -3.18 -4.83 13.55
C ALA A 343 -3.22 -3.40 12.95
N GLY A 344 -4.42 -2.83 12.86
CA GLY A 344 -4.65 -1.49 12.33
C GLY A 344 -5.24 -1.46 10.91
N ARG A 345 -5.01 -0.36 10.20
CA ARG A 345 -5.51 -0.11 8.82
C ARG A 345 -4.41 -0.13 7.74
N MET A 346 -3.18 -0.52 8.06
CA MET A 346 -2.10 -0.75 7.09
C MET A 346 -1.03 -1.68 7.66
N PRO A 347 -0.21 -2.35 6.83
CA PRO A 347 0.96 -3.08 7.32
C PRO A 347 1.87 -2.19 8.16
N GLY A 348 2.22 -2.67 9.35
CA GLY A 348 3.09 -1.93 10.27
C GLY A 348 2.46 -0.68 10.88
N HIS A 349 1.13 -0.50 10.81
CA HIS A 349 0.44 0.68 11.38
C HIS A 349 0.81 0.86 12.85
N MET A 350 0.72 -0.20 13.66
CA MET A 350 1.04 -0.11 15.09
C MET A 350 2.52 0.21 15.35
N ASN A 351 3.45 -0.34 14.56
CA ASN A 351 4.87 -0.02 14.71
C ASN A 351 5.14 1.47 14.51
N VAL A 352 4.49 2.07 13.52
CA VAL A 352 4.64 3.50 13.20
C VAL A 352 4.01 4.36 14.30
N LEU A 353 2.81 4.03 14.75
CA LEU A 353 2.09 4.76 15.80
C LEU A 353 2.82 4.70 17.16
N LEU A 354 3.36 3.54 17.53
CA LEU A 354 4.11 3.39 18.78
C LEU A 354 5.48 4.06 18.70
N ALA A 355 6.12 4.06 17.53
CA ALA A 355 7.34 4.82 17.31
C ALA A 355 7.11 6.34 17.40
N GLU A 356 5.95 6.84 16.97
CA GLU A 356 5.54 8.24 17.19
C GLU A 356 5.38 8.56 18.69
N ALA A 357 4.91 7.59 19.49
CA ALA A 357 4.90 7.71 20.95
C ALA A 357 6.27 7.51 21.62
N GLU A 358 7.33 7.35 20.82
CA GLU A 358 8.72 7.10 21.24
C GLU A 358 8.95 5.76 21.95
N VAL A 359 8.13 4.75 21.67
CA VAL A 359 8.37 3.39 22.16
C VAL A 359 9.58 2.79 21.42
N SER A 360 10.51 2.22 22.19
CA SER A 360 11.71 1.58 21.62
C SER A 360 11.35 0.39 20.73
N TYR A 361 11.91 0.34 19.52
CA TYR A 361 11.74 -0.77 18.58
C TYR A 361 12.16 -2.13 19.15
N ASP A 362 13.10 -2.16 20.10
CA ASP A 362 13.54 -3.41 20.71
C ASP A 362 12.44 -4.08 21.55
N LYS A 363 11.44 -3.30 22.01
CA LYS A 363 10.27 -3.78 22.76
C LYS A 363 9.12 -4.20 21.84
N LEU A 364 9.14 -3.80 20.58
CA LEU A 364 8.12 -4.16 19.60
C LEU A 364 8.46 -5.54 19.02
N LYS A 365 7.77 -6.58 19.47
CA LYS A 365 8.01 -7.95 19.03
C LYS A 365 6.96 -8.36 18.00
N ASP A 366 7.43 -8.97 16.92
CA ASP A 366 6.55 -9.61 15.95
C ASP A 366 5.89 -10.85 16.56
N MET A 367 4.67 -11.15 16.11
CA MET A 367 3.86 -12.29 16.56
C MET A 367 4.65 -13.60 16.70
N ASP A 368 5.39 -14.02 15.67
CA ASP A 368 6.13 -15.28 15.69
C ASP A 368 7.24 -15.32 16.76
N THR A 369 7.76 -14.15 17.15
CA THR A 369 8.82 -14.03 18.15
C THR A 369 8.25 -14.02 19.57
N ILE A 370 7.11 -13.35 19.77
CA ILE A 370 6.51 -13.19 21.11
C ILE A 370 5.58 -14.35 21.50
N ASN A 371 4.97 -15.04 20.53
CA ASN A 371 4.04 -16.16 20.78
C ASN A 371 4.59 -17.23 21.74
N PRO A 372 5.83 -17.74 21.59
CA PRO A 372 6.38 -18.75 22.50
C PRO A 372 6.58 -18.24 23.94
N THR A 373 6.55 -16.93 24.15
CA THR A 373 6.87 -16.32 25.44
C THR A 373 5.62 -16.06 26.29
N PHE A 374 4.40 -16.18 25.75
CA PHE A 374 3.17 -15.91 26.49
C PHE A 374 2.95 -16.84 27.68
N GLU A 375 3.48 -18.07 27.66
CA GLU A 375 3.43 -18.99 28.81
C GLU A 375 4.18 -18.44 30.04
N GLN A 376 5.10 -17.49 29.83
CA GLN A 376 5.92 -16.85 30.86
C GLN A 376 5.50 -15.39 31.10
N THR A 377 4.31 -14.99 30.63
CA THR A 377 3.77 -13.64 30.81
C THR A 377 2.78 -13.65 31.97
N ASP A 378 2.95 -12.75 32.94
CA ASP A 378 2.04 -12.66 34.09
C ASP A 378 0.73 -11.98 33.70
N VAL A 379 0.81 -10.91 32.91
CA VAL A 379 -0.36 -10.12 32.49
C VAL A 379 -0.28 -9.78 31.01
N ALA A 380 -1.35 -10.08 30.26
CA ALA A 380 -1.53 -9.62 28.88
C ALA A 380 -2.62 -8.53 28.85
N ILE A 381 -2.26 -7.32 28.38
CA ILE A 381 -3.19 -6.20 28.25
C ILE A 381 -3.58 -6.04 26.80
N VAL A 382 -4.80 -6.45 26.46
CA VAL A 382 -5.37 -6.28 25.12
C VAL A 382 -6.03 -4.91 25.00
N LEU A 383 -5.52 -4.05 24.11
CA LEU A 383 -5.96 -2.66 23.99
C LEU A 383 -6.53 -2.38 22.59
N GLY A 384 -7.86 -2.34 22.49
CA GLY A 384 -8.54 -2.00 21.23
C GLY A 384 -8.30 -3.01 20.11
N ALA A 385 -8.01 -4.26 20.47
CA ALA A 385 -7.91 -5.42 19.58
C ALA A 385 -9.03 -6.42 19.91
N ASN A 386 -9.47 -7.16 18.90
CA ASN A 386 -10.46 -8.24 19.04
C ASN A 386 -10.07 -9.43 18.15
N ASP A 387 -10.09 -9.25 16.84
CA ASP A 387 -9.82 -10.34 15.88
C ASP A 387 -8.34 -10.79 15.82
N VAL A 388 -7.44 -10.04 16.47
CA VAL A 388 -5.97 -10.17 16.34
C VAL A 388 -5.29 -10.54 17.66
N THR A 389 -6.06 -10.94 18.67
CA THR A 389 -5.62 -11.21 20.04
C THR A 389 -5.03 -12.59 20.24
#